data_AF-A0A2G1LQY9-F1
#
_entry.id   AF-A0A2G1LQY9-F1
#
_cell.length_a   1.000
_cell.length_b   1.000
_cell.length_c   1.000
_cell.angle_alpha   90.00
_cell.angle_beta   90.00
_cell.angle_gamma   90.00
#
_symmetry.space_group_name_H-M   'P 1'
#
loop_
_entity.id
_entity.type
_entity.pdbx_description
1 polymer ?
#
loop_
_entity_poly.entity_id
_entity_poly.type
_entity_poly.pdbx_seq_one_letter_code
_entity_poly.pdbx_strand_id
1 'polypeptide(L)'
;MDDNDDMKPNQPGREPQAGSAAEAFARLVARVAEMEERLEGRMAMMTRALEHIAVEKQSLDVPDYNPTLGRINGNIAEFAKQMKAIKESEALKMTPESMAERIMAAAEAAREADRIAIRDARELHRQAIAAMNRGVGTVRTREQQQWHILYAIGGAILAVSLLWLIYPGWAASLGPQNWHWPERVARRTMGEPTLWDAGIRMMRVGNPEGWQAIVDAAEMRQANRDAIAACEEVAAKAKEMVRCTVRVETPQS
;
A
#
# COMPACT_ATOMS: atom_id res chain seq x y z
N MET A 1 -96.01 60.29 64.85
CA MET A 1 -95.97 60.95 63.52
C MET A 1 -94.61 61.65 63.39
N ASP A 2 -93.49 60.93 63.41
CA ASP A 2 -93.01 59.82 62.54
C ASP A 2 -92.25 60.42 61.33
N ASP A 3 -91.06 59.97 60.90
CA ASP A 3 -90.17 58.90 61.38
C ASP A 3 -88.71 59.08 60.88
N ASN A 4 -87.74 58.34 61.47
CA ASN A 4 -86.45 57.73 60.97
C ASN A 4 -85.65 58.35 59.78
N ASP A 5 -84.32 58.21 59.58
CA ASP A 5 -83.16 57.52 60.21
C ASP A 5 -81.86 58.10 59.56
N ASP A 6 -80.58 57.86 59.92
CA ASP A 6 -79.85 57.46 61.15
C ASP A 6 -78.31 57.65 60.88
N MET A 7 -77.45 57.39 61.89
CA MET A 7 -76.04 56.91 61.84
C MET A 7 -75.06 57.49 60.76
N LYS A 8 -74.06 58.35 61.03
CA LYS A 8 -72.91 58.36 62.01
C LYS A 8 -71.55 58.07 61.30
N PRO A 9 -70.38 58.41 61.89
CA PRO A 9 -70.03 59.63 62.64
C PRO A 9 -68.63 60.21 62.32
N ASN A 10 -68.35 61.45 62.74
CA ASN A 10 -67.39 61.81 63.81
C ASN A 10 -66.71 63.20 63.62
N GLN A 11 -66.38 63.83 64.74
CA GLN A 11 -65.66 65.12 64.91
C GLN A 11 -64.30 64.85 65.62
N PRO A 12 -63.51 65.86 66.08
CA PRO A 12 -63.57 67.33 65.93
C PRO A 12 -62.31 67.91 65.24
N GLY A 13 -62.17 69.21 64.95
CA GLY A 13 -63.04 70.38 65.21
C GLY A 13 -62.21 71.66 65.39
N ARG A 14 -62.73 72.62 66.18
CA ARG A 14 -62.10 73.90 66.62
C ARG A 14 -62.20 75.11 65.66
N GLU A 15 -63.36 75.75 65.75
CA GLU A 15 -63.57 77.20 65.63
C GLU A 15 -62.75 78.01 66.69
N PRO A 16 -62.61 79.38 66.64
CA PRO A 16 -63.77 80.29 66.55
C PRO A 16 -63.65 81.68 65.86
N GLN A 17 -64.85 82.23 65.58
CA GLN A 17 -65.27 83.64 65.69
C GLN A 17 -64.74 84.73 64.74
N ALA A 18 -65.66 85.17 63.87
CA ALA A 18 -66.16 86.56 63.81
C ALA A 18 -65.17 87.72 64.02
N GLY A 19 -64.39 88.02 62.98
CA GLY A 19 -63.88 89.37 62.73
C GLY A 19 -64.95 90.26 62.08
N SER A 20 -64.85 91.58 62.25
CA SER A 20 -65.86 92.53 61.76
C SER A 20 -65.93 92.63 60.23
N ALA A 21 -66.99 93.24 59.69
CA ALA A 21 -67.09 93.51 58.24
C ALA A 21 -65.90 94.33 57.69
N ALA A 22 -65.30 95.19 58.52
CA ALA A 22 -64.07 95.92 58.16
C ALA A 22 -62.86 94.99 58.00
N GLU A 23 -62.76 93.91 58.78
CA GLU A 23 -61.72 92.89 58.59
C GLU A 23 -61.97 92.05 57.34
N ALA A 24 -63.22 91.75 57.01
CA ALA A 24 -63.55 91.05 55.77
C ALA A 24 -63.11 91.87 54.55
N PHE A 25 -63.38 93.18 54.55
CA PHE A 25 -62.87 94.10 53.53
C PHE A 25 -61.35 94.24 53.56
N ALA A 26 -60.70 94.33 54.73
CA ALA A 26 -59.24 94.40 54.82
C ALA A 26 -58.56 93.14 54.25
N ARG A 27 -59.10 91.95 54.53
CA ARG A 27 -58.63 90.67 53.95
C ARG A 27 -58.89 90.61 52.44
N LEU A 28 -59.99 91.18 51.95
CA LEU A 28 -60.26 91.27 50.50
C LEU A 28 -59.29 92.22 49.79
N VAL A 29 -59.02 93.41 50.35
CA VAL A 29 -58.05 94.37 49.80
C VAL A 29 -56.64 93.78 49.79
N ALA A 30 -56.21 93.11 50.87
CA ALA A 30 -54.92 92.41 50.91
C ALA A 30 -54.82 91.30 49.84
N ARG A 31 -55.91 90.55 49.59
CA ARG A 31 -56.00 89.55 48.52
C ARG A 31 -55.95 90.15 47.12
N VAL A 32 -56.54 91.31 46.91
CA VAL A 32 -56.48 92.01 45.61
C VAL A 32 -55.06 92.49 45.34
N ALA A 33 -54.38 93.10 46.32
CA ALA A 33 -52.98 93.50 46.19
C ALA A 33 -52.04 92.30 45.90
N GLU A 34 -52.19 91.18 46.63
CA GLU A 34 -51.44 89.92 46.38
C GLU A 34 -51.65 89.40 44.94
N MET A 35 -52.85 89.57 44.40
CA MET A 35 -53.18 89.16 43.03
C MET A 35 -52.66 90.14 41.98
N GLU A 36 -52.60 91.43 42.29
CA GLU A 36 -52.14 92.51 41.40
C GLU A 36 -50.63 92.44 41.17
N GLU A 37 -49.80 92.40 42.23
CA GLU A 37 -48.35 92.18 42.12
C GLU A 37 -48.02 90.90 41.32
N ARG A 38 -48.83 89.84 41.53
CA ARG A 38 -48.67 88.55 40.86
C ARG A 38 -49.10 88.55 39.40
N LEU A 39 -49.97 89.47 39.00
CA LEU A 39 -50.33 89.72 37.60
C LEU A 39 -49.28 90.59 36.91
N GLU A 40 -48.81 91.66 37.54
CA GLU A 40 -47.72 92.49 37.01
C GLU A 40 -46.44 91.69 36.79
N GLY A 41 -46.00 90.91 37.79
CA GLY A 41 -44.83 90.03 37.67
C GLY A 41 -44.96 88.98 36.56
N ARG A 42 -46.18 88.54 36.25
CA ARG A 42 -46.45 87.64 35.11
C ARG A 42 -46.43 88.37 33.77
N MET A 43 -46.99 89.58 33.70
CA MET A 43 -46.94 90.39 32.48
C MET A 43 -45.50 90.79 32.14
N ALA A 44 -44.69 91.20 33.12
CA ALA A 44 -43.27 91.52 32.94
C ALA A 44 -42.43 90.32 32.45
N MET A 45 -42.71 89.11 32.93
CA MET A 45 -42.08 87.88 32.41
C MET A 45 -42.52 87.60 30.96
N MET A 46 -43.78 87.87 30.62
CA MET A 46 -44.33 87.61 29.29
C MET A 46 -43.85 88.61 28.23
N THR A 47 -43.73 89.91 28.56
CA THR A 47 -43.08 90.88 27.66
C THR A 47 -41.61 90.54 27.45
N ARG A 48 -40.86 90.19 28.50
CA ARG A 48 -39.45 89.80 28.38
C ARG A 48 -39.24 88.53 27.54
N ALA A 49 -40.17 87.58 27.59
CA ALA A 49 -40.17 86.41 26.70
C ALA A 49 -40.48 86.78 25.25
N LEU A 50 -41.44 87.68 25.01
CA LEU A 50 -41.77 88.19 23.68
C LEU A 50 -40.62 89.01 23.07
N GLU A 51 -39.91 89.81 23.86
CA GLU A 51 -38.70 90.53 23.45
C GLU A 51 -37.61 89.56 22.98
N HIS A 52 -37.32 88.51 23.77
CA HIS A 52 -36.35 87.48 23.38
C HIS A 52 -36.75 86.77 22.08
N ILE A 53 -38.01 86.36 21.94
CA ILE A 53 -38.51 85.68 20.73
C ILE A 53 -38.52 86.63 19.52
N ALA A 54 -38.80 87.92 19.70
CA ALA A 54 -38.76 88.91 18.62
C ALA A 54 -37.34 89.14 18.11
N VAL A 55 -36.35 89.24 19.01
CA VAL A 55 -34.92 89.35 18.66
C VAL A 55 -34.43 88.09 17.94
N GLU A 56 -34.79 86.90 18.43
CA GLU A 56 -34.42 85.62 17.81
C GLU A 56 -35.14 85.36 16.46
N LYS A 57 -36.31 85.96 16.23
CA LYS A 57 -37.02 85.88 14.95
C LYS A 57 -36.48 86.81 13.86
N GLN A 58 -35.74 87.85 14.21
CA GLN A 58 -35.13 88.78 13.24
C GLN A 58 -33.80 88.26 12.64
N SER A 59 -33.18 87.23 13.22
CA SER A 59 -31.93 86.64 12.73
C SER A 59 -32.09 85.42 11.83
N LEU A 60 -33.33 84.98 11.55
CA LEU A 60 -33.63 83.87 10.64
C LEU A 60 -33.63 84.32 9.17
N ASP A 61 -32.44 84.60 8.64
CA ASP A 61 -32.23 84.60 7.19
C ASP A 61 -32.55 83.20 6.63
N VAL A 62 -33.45 83.13 5.64
CA VAL A 62 -33.92 81.86 5.06
C VAL A 62 -33.07 81.57 3.83
N PRO A 63 -32.16 80.58 3.87
CA PRO A 63 -31.21 80.39 2.77
C PRO A 63 -31.92 79.96 1.49
N ASP A 64 -31.54 80.53 0.34
CA ASP A 64 -32.06 80.06 -0.94
C ASP A 64 -31.46 78.70 -1.32
N TYR A 65 -32.24 77.64 -1.11
CA TYR A 65 -31.89 76.28 -1.48
C TYR A 65 -32.12 75.96 -2.97
N ASN A 66 -32.74 76.84 -3.75
CA ASN A 66 -33.01 76.65 -5.19
C ASN A 66 -31.74 76.29 -6.01
N PRO A 67 -30.59 76.99 -5.91
CA PRO A 67 -29.36 76.57 -6.59
C PRO A 67 -28.86 75.18 -6.16
N THR A 68 -29.06 74.80 -4.89
CA THR A 68 -28.67 73.48 -4.36
C THR A 68 -29.58 72.38 -4.91
N LEU A 69 -30.89 72.61 -4.94
CA LEU A 69 -31.89 71.70 -5.52
C LEU A 69 -31.68 71.55 -7.04
N GLY A 70 -31.37 72.63 -7.75
CA GLY A 70 -30.98 72.58 -9.16
C GLY A 70 -29.75 71.71 -9.41
N ARG A 71 -28.71 71.83 -8.57
CA ARG A 71 -27.53 70.94 -8.60
C ARG A 71 -27.87 69.48 -8.33
N ILE A 72 -28.71 69.20 -7.34
CA ILE A 72 -29.14 67.83 -7.02
C ILE A 72 -29.92 67.22 -8.19
N ASN A 73 -30.84 67.98 -8.79
CA ASN A 73 -31.62 67.51 -9.95
C ASN A 73 -30.73 67.26 -11.18
N GLY A 74 -29.72 68.12 -11.42
CA GLY A 74 -28.71 67.91 -12.46
C GLY A 74 -27.91 66.62 -12.25
N ASN A 75 -27.44 66.37 -11.03
CA ASN A 75 -26.72 65.13 -10.68
C ASN A 75 -27.60 63.88 -10.86
N ILE A 76 -28.89 63.95 -10.51
CA ILE A 76 -29.85 62.85 -10.71
C ILE A 76 -30.08 62.59 -12.21
N ALA A 77 -30.21 63.64 -13.02
CA ALA A 77 -30.37 63.51 -14.47
C ALA A 77 -29.12 62.91 -15.15
N GLU A 78 -27.91 63.29 -14.71
CA GLU A 78 -26.66 62.67 -15.17
C GLU A 78 -26.54 61.21 -14.74
N PHE A 79 -26.85 60.88 -13.48
CA PHE A 79 -26.86 59.48 -13.01
C PHE A 79 -27.89 58.63 -13.78
N ALA A 80 -29.08 59.17 -14.06
CA ALA A 80 -30.08 58.50 -14.89
C ALA A 80 -29.60 58.28 -16.33
N LYS A 81 -28.86 59.23 -16.93
CA LYS A 81 -28.23 59.10 -18.24
C LYS A 81 -27.14 58.04 -18.26
N GLN A 82 -26.29 57.98 -17.22
CA GLN A 82 -25.26 56.95 -17.06
C GLN A 82 -25.88 55.56 -16.85
N MET A 83 -26.89 55.44 -15.99
CA MET A 83 -27.65 54.20 -15.77
C MET A 83 -28.34 53.71 -17.04
N LYS A 84 -28.90 54.62 -17.85
CA LYS A 84 -29.44 54.29 -19.17
C LYS A 84 -28.36 53.76 -20.11
N ALA A 85 -27.21 54.42 -20.21
CA ALA A 85 -26.09 53.97 -21.05
C ALA A 85 -25.54 52.60 -20.60
N ILE A 86 -25.52 52.32 -19.29
CA ILE A 86 -25.19 51.00 -18.75
C ILE A 86 -26.24 49.96 -19.19
N LYS A 87 -27.54 50.26 -19.03
CA LYS A 87 -28.65 49.39 -19.46
C LYS A 87 -28.66 49.09 -20.97
N GLU A 88 -28.22 50.04 -21.78
CA GLU A 88 -28.12 49.91 -23.24
C GLU A 88 -26.79 49.27 -23.70
N SER A 89 -25.84 49.01 -22.78
CA SER A 89 -24.55 48.40 -23.11
C SER A 89 -24.64 46.88 -23.31
N GLU A 90 -23.85 46.36 -24.26
CA GLU A 90 -23.79 44.93 -24.60
C GLU A 90 -23.42 44.03 -23.41
N ALA A 91 -22.73 44.59 -22.41
CA ALA A 91 -22.32 43.88 -21.20
C ALA A 91 -23.48 43.30 -20.39
N LEU A 92 -24.68 43.89 -20.44
CA LEU A 92 -25.87 43.35 -19.77
C LEU A 92 -26.65 42.32 -20.60
N LYS A 93 -26.34 42.15 -21.89
CA LYS A 93 -26.89 41.04 -22.70
C LYS A 93 -26.14 39.73 -22.46
N MET A 94 -24.88 39.81 -22.05
CA MET A 94 -24.15 38.69 -21.42
C MET A 94 -24.68 38.49 -19.99
N THR A 95 -25.90 37.95 -19.85
CA THR A 95 -26.45 37.63 -18.52
C THR A 95 -25.54 36.61 -17.82
N PRO A 96 -25.39 36.65 -16.47
CA PRO A 96 -24.57 35.67 -15.76
C PRO A 96 -25.05 34.23 -15.99
N GLU A 97 -26.33 34.03 -16.25
CA GLU A 97 -26.93 32.75 -16.67
C GLU A 97 -26.37 32.29 -18.03
N SER A 98 -26.36 33.15 -19.06
CA SER A 98 -25.77 32.83 -20.36
C SER A 98 -24.25 32.56 -20.29
N MET A 99 -23.55 33.20 -19.35
CA MET A 99 -22.14 32.92 -19.10
C MET A 99 -21.96 31.56 -18.41
N ALA A 100 -22.78 31.24 -17.41
CA ALA A 100 -22.77 29.95 -16.73
C ALA A 100 -23.12 28.79 -17.67
N GLU A 101 -24.12 28.96 -18.54
CA GLU A 101 -24.54 27.96 -19.54
C GLU A 101 -23.42 27.70 -20.57
N ARG A 102 -22.75 28.76 -21.06
CA ARG A 102 -21.59 28.62 -21.96
C ARG A 102 -20.38 27.99 -21.27
N ILE A 103 -20.16 28.27 -19.98
CA ILE A 103 -19.12 27.63 -19.16
C ILE A 103 -19.46 26.14 -18.95
N MET A 104 -20.71 25.78 -18.70
CA MET A 104 -21.17 24.39 -18.60
C MET A 104 -20.97 23.65 -19.91
N ALA A 105 -21.45 24.18 -21.03
CA ALA A 105 -21.29 23.54 -22.35
C ALA A 105 -19.81 23.36 -22.72
N ALA A 106 -18.95 24.35 -22.45
CA ALA A 106 -17.50 24.22 -22.66
C ALA A 106 -16.86 23.18 -21.72
N ALA A 107 -17.27 23.13 -20.46
CA ALA A 107 -16.80 22.15 -19.49
C ALA A 107 -17.27 20.72 -19.82
N GLU A 108 -18.46 20.55 -20.39
CA GLU A 108 -18.96 19.26 -20.84
C GLU A 108 -18.25 18.77 -22.10
N ALA A 109 -18.03 19.64 -23.09
CA ALA A 109 -17.20 19.32 -24.26
C ALA A 109 -15.76 18.95 -23.87
N ALA A 110 -15.14 19.68 -22.93
CA ALA A 110 -13.83 19.33 -22.39
C ALA A 110 -13.85 17.98 -21.64
N ARG A 111 -14.86 17.74 -20.80
CA ARG A 111 -15.05 16.45 -20.10
C ARG A 111 -15.29 15.28 -21.06
N GLU A 112 -15.93 15.47 -22.20
CA GLU A 112 -16.11 14.44 -23.24
C GLU A 112 -14.75 14.02 -23.82
N ALA A 113 -13.92 14.99 -24.20
CA ALA A 113 -12.56 14.75 -24.69
C ALA A 113 -11.68 14.05 -23.63
N ASP A 114 -11.70 14.53 -22.38
CA ASP A 114 -11.01 13.89 -21.25
C ASP A 114 -11.53 12.46 -21.02
N ARG A 115 -12.85 12.23 -21.08
CA ARG A 115 -13.45 10.89 -20.93
C ARG A 115 -13.00 9.93 -22.04
N ILE A 116 -12.66 10.42 -23.23
CA ILE A 116 -12.09 9.60 -24.31
C ILE A 116 -10.61 9.33 -24.02
N ALA A 117 -9.80 10.37 -23.79
CA ALA A 117 -8.37 10.23 -23.49
C ALA A 117 -8.09 9.34 -22.26
N ILE A 118 -8.88 9.46 -21.20
CA ILE A 118 -8.78 8.62 -19.99
C ILE A 118 -9.22 7.18 -20.25
N ARG A 119 -10.14 6.93 -21.20
CA ARG A 119 -10.50 5.57 -21.62
C ARG A 119 -9.36 4.91 -22.40
N ASP A 120 -8.81 5.59 -23.39
CA ASP A 120 -7.70 5.09 -24.20
C ASP A 120 -6.43 4.87 -23.34
N ALA A 121 -6.08 5.82 -22.47
CA ALA A 121 -4.94 5.66 -21.55
C ALA A 121 -5.13 4.47 -20.59
N ARG A 122 -6.35 4.27 -20.05
CA ARG A 122 -6.65 3.08 -19.22
C ARG A 122 -6.57 1.79 -20.00
N GLU A 123 -7.03 1.78 -21.25
CA GLU A 123 -7.02 0.58 -22.07
C GLU A 123 -5.61 0.22 -22.55
N LEU A 124 -4.80 1.20 -22.96
CA LEU A 124 -3.37 1.03 -23.22
C LEU A 124 -2.63 0.50 -21.97
N HIS A 125 -2.94 1.02 -20.78
CA HIS A 125 -2.39 0.49 -19.53
C HIS A 125 -2.83 -0.96 -19.25
N ARG A 126 -4.10 -1.33 -19.47
CA ARG A 126 -4.55 -2.73 -19.34
C ARG A 126 -3.82 -3.64 -20.31
N GLN A 127 -3.66 -3.23 -21.56
CA GLN A 127 -2.98 -4.02 -22.59
C GLN A 127 -1.49 -4.17 -22.29
N ALA A 128 -0.83 -3.11 -21.81
CA ALA A 128 0.56 -3.15 -21.34
C ALA A 128 0.71 -4.09 -20.13
N ILE A 129 -0.16 -3.99 -19.12
CA ILE A 129 -0.16 -4.89 -17.95
C ILE A 129 -0.43 -6.35 -18.39
N ALA A 130 -1.37 -6.58 -19.30
CA ALA A 130 -1.67 -7.92 -19.82
C ALA A 130 -0.54 -8.48 -20.70
N ALA A 131 0.22 -7.64 -21.41
CA ALA A 131 1.44 -8.05 -22.13
C ALA A 131 2.58 -8.37 -21.15
N MET A 132 2.80 -7.53 -20.15
CA MET A 132 3.82 -7.70 -19.12
C MET A 132 3.55 -8.97 -18.29
N ASN A 133 2.30 -9.20 -17.88
CA ASN A 133 1.89 -10.41 -17.15
C ASN A 133 2.02 -11.69 -17.99
N ARG A 134 1.77 -11.64 -19.31
CA ARG A 134 2.06 -12.76 -20.23
C ARG A 134 3.56 -13.04 -20.30
N GLY A 135 4.38 -11.99 -20.44
CA GLY A 135 5.85 -12.08 -20.40
C GLY A 135 6.34 -12.72 -19.10
N VAL A 136 6.01 -12.12 -17.95
CA VAL A 136 6.36 -12.59 -16.61
C VAL A 136 5.88 -14.02 -16.38
N GLY A 137 4.65 -14.38 -16.80
CA GLY A 137 4.15 -15.75 -16.72
C GLY A 137 5.06 -16.76 -17.44
N THR A 138 5.46 -16.46 -18.69
CA THR A 138 6.37 -17.33 -19.45
C THR A 138 7.82 -17.34 -18.95
N VAL A 139 8.27 -16.30 -18.26
CA VAL A 139 9.60 -16.26 -17.62
C VAL A 139 9.58 -17.07 -16.32
N ARG A 140 8.54 -16.91 -15.51
CA ARG A 140 8.37 -17.61 -14.22
C ARG A 140 8.23 -19.11 -14.39
N THR A 141 7.54 -19.59 -15.43
CA THR A 141 7.50 -21.02 -15.75
C THR A 141 8.85 -21.54 -16.24
N ARG A 142 9.59 -20.77 -17.06
CA ARG A 142 10.92 -21.15 -17.54
C ARG A 142 11.94 -21.30 -16.41
N GLU A 143 12.02 -20.36 -15.48
CA GLU A 143 12.94 -20.42 -14.34
C GLU A 143 12.70 -21.67 -13.48
N GLN A 144 11.44 -21.96 -13.17
CA GLN A 144 11.06 -23.16 -12.41
C GLN A 144 11.37 -24.45 -13.21
N GLN A 145 11.08 -24.48 -14.51
CA GLN A 145 11.35 -25.63 -15.39
C GLN A 145 12.84 -25.87 -15.61
N GLN A 146 13.67 -24.82 -15.68
CA GLN A 146 15.11 -24.92 -15.87
C GLN A 146 15.78 -25.74 -14.75
N TRP A 147 15.40 -25.53 -13.49
CA TRP A 147 15.91 -26.35 -12.39
C TRP A 147 15.52 -27.82 -12.51
N HIS A 148 14.25 -28.13 -12.83
CA HIS A 148 13.83 -29.51 -13.04
C HIS A 148 14.54 -30.17 -14.24
N ILE A 149 14.78 -29.43 -15.33
CA ILE A 149 15.51 -29.91 -16.50
C ILE A 149 17.00 -30.12 -16.17
N LEU A 150 17.63 -29.22 -15.42
CA LEU A 150 19.02 -29.35 -14.97
C LEU A 150 19.20 -30.55 -14.02
N TYR A 151 18.28 -30.77 -13.08
CA TYR A 151 18.30 -31.95 -12.22
C TYR A 151 18.02 -33.25 -13.00
N ALA A 152 17.13 -33.22 -13.99
CA ALA A 152 16.86 -34.38 -14.85
C ALA A 152 18.07 -34.73 -15.74
N ILE A 153 18.71 -33.73 -16.37
CA ILE A 153 19.91 -33.93 -17.20
C ILE A 153 21.08 -34.36 -16.33
N GLY A 154 21.34 -33.69 -15.21
CA GLY A 154 22.40 -34.05 -14.27
C GLY A 154 22.21 -35.46 -13.69
N GLY A 155 20.98 -35.80 -13.28
CA GLY A 155 20.61 -37.14 -12.82
C GLY A 155 20.78 -38.21 -13.89
N ALA A 156 20.39 -37.94 -15.13
CA ALA A 156 20.57 -38.85 -16.26
C ALA A 156 22.07 -39.06 -16.59
N ILE A 157 22.87 -37.99 -16.63
CA ILE A 157 24.32 -38.07 -16.85
C ILE A 157 24.99 -38.88 -15.73
N LEU A 158 24.63 -38.62 -14.47
CA LEU A 158 25.16 -39.37 -13.32
C LEU A 158 24.76 -40.85 -13.36
N ALA A 159 23.49 -41.15 -13.67
CA ALA A 159 23.01 -42.52 -13.79
C ALA A 159 23.71 -43.29 -14.92
N VAL A 160 23.87 -42.68 -16.10
CA VAL A 160 24.60 -43.27 -17.24
C VAL A 160 26.10 -43.45 -16.91
N SER A 161 26.72 -42.48 -16.25
CA SER A 161 28.13 -42.58 -15.81
C SER A 161 28.34 -43.71 -14.81
N LEU A 162 27.44 -43.84 -13.82
CA LEU A 162 27.51 -44.89 -12.81
C LEU A 162 27.23 -46.27 -13.43
N LEU A 163 26.28 -46.37 -14.35
CA LEU A 163 26.01 -47.58 -15.13
C LEU A 163 27.26 -48.01 -15.92
N TRP A 164 27.93 -47.07 -16.59
CA TRP A 164 29.12 -47.33 -17.41
C TRP A 164 30.32 -47.80 -16.59
N LEU A 165 30.44 -47.39 -15.32
CA LEU A 165 31.46 -47.91 -14.40
C LEU A 165 31.20 -49.36 -13.96
N ILE A 166 29.93 -49.74 -13.78
CA ILE A 166 29.52 -51.10 -13.35
C ILE A 166 29.50 -52.08 -14.55
N TYR A 167 29.10 -51.58 -15.73
CA TYR A 167 28.91 -52.36 -16.95
C TYR A 167 30.08 -53.29 -17.33
N PRO A 168 31.37 -52.87 -17.38
CA PRO A 168 32.46 -53.76 -17.81
C PRO A 168 32.69 -54.94 -16.86
N GLY A 169 32.44 -54.78 -15.56
CA GLY A 169 32.55 -55.87 -14.58
C GLY A 169 31.39 -56.86 -14.69
N TRP A 170 30.18 -56.38 -14.90
CA TRP A 170 28.97 -57.21 -15.04
C TRP A 170 28.87 -57.89 -16.41
N ALA A 171 29.17 -57.18 -17.50
CA ALA A 171 29.16 -57.75 -18.85
C ALA A 171 30.17 -58.90 -19.01
N ALA A 172 31.31 -58.84 -18.30
CA ALA A 172 32.32 -59.89 -18.33
C ALA A 172 31.81 -61.26 -17.86
N SER A 173 30.83 -61.33 -16.95
CA SER A 173 30.25 -62.58 -16.45
C SER A 173 29.03 -63.10 -17.23
N LEU A 174 28.53 -62.34 -18.21
CA LEU A 174 27.40 -62.73 -19.07
C LEU A 174 27.83 -63.42 -20.38
N GLY A 175 29.12 -63.39 -20.71
CA GLY A 175 29.64 -64.09 -21.89
C GLY A 175 29.53 -65.62 -21.75
N PRO A 176 29.33 -66.36 -22.85
CA PRO A 176 29.36 -67.82 -22.80
C PRO A 176 30.73 -68.30 -22.31
N GLN A 177 30.74 -69.39 -21.52
CA GLN A 177 31.93 -69.83 -20.75
C GLN A 177 33.17 -70.06 -21.64
N ASN A 178 32.98 -70.51 -22.88
CA ASN A 178 34.06 -70.70 -23.86
C ASN A 178 34.81 -69.41 -24.27
N TRP A 179 34.30 -68.22 -23.95
CA TRP A 179 35.01 -66.97 -24.24
C TRP A 179 36.10 -66.67 -23.19
N HIS A 180 35.98 -67.15 -21.95
CA HIS A 180 36.90 -66.78 -20.85
C HIS A 180 37.06 -65.24 -20.71
N TRP A 181 35.93 -64.52 -20.65
CA TRP A 181 35.91 -63.07 -20.48
C TRP A 181 36.45 -62.61 -19.13
N PRO A 182 36.03 -63.16 -17.98
CA PRO A 182 36.55 -62.76 -16.67
C PRO A 182 38.07 -62.90 -16.58
N GLU A 183 38.64 -63.99 -17.09
CA GLU A 183 40.07 -64.29 -17.08
C GLU A 183 40.85 -63.34 -18.02
N ARG A 184 40.30 -63.07 -19.21
CA ARG A 184 40.88 -62.08 -20.14
C ARG A 184 40.83 -60.65 -19.59
N VAL A 185 39.79 -60.30 -18.82
CA VAL A 185 39.69 -59.01 -18.13
C VAL A 185 40.70 -58.97 -16.98
N ALA A 186 40.70 -59.96 -16.10
CA ALA A 186 41.62 -60.05 -14.96
C ALA A 186 43.10 -59.93 -15.39
N ARG A 187 43.51 -60.65 -16.45
CA ARG A 187 44.85 -60.51 -17.03
C ARG A 187 45.15 -59.08 -17.49
N ARG A 188 44.24 -58.45 -18.24
CA ARG A 188 44.41 -57.06 -18.72
C ARG A 188 44.51 -56.08 -17.56
N THR A 189 43.67 -56.22 -16.53
CA THR A 189 43.67 -55.38 -15.33
C THR A 189 44.92 -55.58 -14.48
N MET A 190 45.51 -56.79 -14.47
CA MET A 190 46.80 -57.05 -13.83
C MET A 190 48.02 -56.62 -14.68
N GLY A 191 47.83 -56.31 -15.97
CA GLY A 191 48.92 -55.93 -16.90
C GLY A 191 49.75 -57.09 -17.44
N GLU A 192 49.43 -58.34 -17.10
CA GLU A 192 50.26 -59.51 -17.35
C GLU A 192 50.24 -60.00 -18.81
N PRO A 193 51.34 -60.52 -19.37
CA PRO A 193 51.41 -60.85 -20.79
C PRO A 193 50.53 -62.06 -21.16
N THR A 194 50.54 -63.15 -20.38
CA THR A 194 49.69 -64.33 -20.61
C THR A 194 48.66 -64.56 -19.49
N LEU A 195 47.66 -65.41 -19.77
CA LEU A 195 46.70 -65.86 -18.75
C LEU A 195 47.38 -66.69 -17.64
N TRP A 196 48.51 -67.32 -17.95
CA TRP A 196 49.28 -68.15 -17.03
C TRP A 196 50.04 -67.31 -16.01
N ASP A 197 50.70 -66.23 -16.46
CA ASP A 197 51.43 -65.30 -15.57
C ASP A 197 50.46 -64.58 -14.61
N ALA A 198 49.30 -64.17 -15.12
CA ALA A 198 48.18 -63.68 -14.32
C ALA A 198 47.71 -64.70 -13.26
N GLY A 199 47.61 -65.98 -13.63
CA GLY A 199 47.29 -67.07 -12.70
C GLY A 199 48.34 -67.24 -11.61
N ILE A 200 49.63 -67.34 -11.98
CA ILE A 200 50.76 -67.46 -11.05
C ILE A 200 50.80 -66.27 -10.08
N ARG A 201 50.67 -65.05 -10.58
CA ARG A 201 50.68 -63.84 -9.75
C ARG A 201 49.51 -63.82 -8.78
N MET A 202 48.30 -64.18 -9.23
CA MET A 202 47.12 -64.19 -8.37
C MET A 202 47.17 -65.32 -7.33
N MET A 203 47.70 -66.50 -7.66
CA MET A 203 47.94 -67.57 -6.68
C MET A 203 48.98 -67.15 -5.64
N ARG A 204 50.13 -66.63 -6.06
CA ARG A 204 51.22 -66.20 -5.16
C ARG A 204 50.81 -65.06 -4.21
N VAL A 205 49.97 -64.14 -4.67
CA VAL A 205 49.43 -63.04 -3.83
C VAL A 205 48.28 -63.51 -2.93
N GLY A 206 47.42 -64.42 -3.41
CA GLY A 206 46.27 -64.91 -2.65
C GLY A 206 46.63 -65.93 -1.56
N ASN A 207 47.63 -66.79 -1.80
CA ASN A 207 48.18 -67.69 -0.80
C ASN A 207 49.65 -68.04 -1.15
N PRO A 208 50.65 -67.38 -0.55
CA PRO A 208 52.06 -67.63 -0.86
C PRO A 208 52.53 -69.03 -0.42
N GLU A 209 52.05 -69.53 0.72
CA GLU A 209 52.38 -70.87 1.24
C GLU A 209 51.78 -71.97 0.34
N GLY A 210 50.52 -71.80 -0.07
CA GLY A 210 49.84 -72.70 -1.01
C GLY A 210 50.45 -72.68 -2.41
N TRP A 211 50.93 -71.51 -2.87
CA TRP A 211 51.73 -71.43 -4.10
C TRP A 211 53.05 -72.18 -3.96
N GLN A 212 53.77 -72.01 -2.83
CA GLN A 212 55.04 -72.70 -2.61
C GLN A 212 54.86 -74.22 -2.58
N ALA A 213 53.85 -74.73 -1.86
CA ALA A 213 53.54 -76.16 -1.84
C ALA A 213 53.24 -76.76 -3.23
N ILE A 214 52.70 -75.96 -4.17
CA ILE A 214 52.51 -76.37 -5.58
C ILE A 214 53.86 -76.43 -6.33
N VAL A 215 54.77 -75.47 -6.07
CA VAL A 215 56.12 -75.46 -6.63
C VAL A 215 56.94 -76.65 -6.11
N ASP A 216 56.96 -76.87 -4.80
CA ASP A 216 57.69 -77.95 -4.14
C ASP A 216 57.21 -79.33 -4.65
N ALA A 217 55.89 -79.51 -4.81
CA ALA A 217 55.30 -80.73 -5.36
C ALA A 217 55.63 -80.93 -6.86
N ALA A 218 55.73 -79.84 -7.63
CA ALA A 218 56.15 -79.89 -9.04
C ALA A 218 57.63 -80.24 -9.18
N GLU A 219 58.50 -79.67 -8.33
CA GLU A 219 59.93 -79.98 -8.27
C GLU A 219 60.18 -81.42 -7.81
N MET A 220 59.49 -81.89 -6.76
CA MET A 220 59.52 -83.30 -6.34
C MET A 220 59.10 -84.24 -7.48
N ARG A 221 58.05 -83.90 -8.24
CA ARG A 221 57.65 -84.69 -9.43
C ARG A 221 58.73 -84.66 -10.51
N GLN A 222 59.34 -83.50 -10.77
CA GLN A 222 60.40 -83.34 -11.76
C GLN A 222 61.65 -84.18 -11.42
N ALA A 223 62.09 -84.16 -10.15
CA ALA A 223 63.23 -84.94 -9.64
C ALA A 223 63.00 -86.47 -9.64
N ASN A 224 61.74 -86.89 -9.74
CA ASN A 224 61.32 -88.30 -9.75
C ASN A 224 60.62 -88.72 -11.06
N ARG A 225 60.68 -87.91 -12.13
CA ARG A 225 59.80 -88.07 -13.30
C ARG A 225 59.79 -89.48 -13.90
N ASP A 226 60.94 -90.13 -14.03
CA ASP A 226 61.07 -91.43 -14.69
C ASP A 226 60.53 -92.57 -13.80
N ALA A 227 60.70 -92.44 -12.48
CA ALA A 227 60.13 -93.38 -11.51
C ALA A 227 58.60 -93.22 -11.42
N ILE A 228 58.10 -91.99 -11.40
CA ILE A 228 56.66 -91.70 -11.38
C ILE A 228 56.01 -92.18 -12.69
N ALA A 229 56.60 -91.91 -13.85
CA ALA A 229 56.08 -92.39 -15.14
C ALA A 229 56.02 -93.93 -15.21
N ALA A 230 57.06 -94.62 -14.72
CA ALA A 230 57.04 -96.09 -14.63
C ALA A 230 55.94 -96.61 -13.68
N CYS A 231 55.72 -95.95 -12.54
CA CYS A 231 54.63 -96.26 -11.63
C CYS A 231 53.24 -96.00 -12.25
N GLU A 232 53.06 -94.87 -12.97
CA GLU A 232 51.83 -94.52 -13.67
C GLU A 232 51.53 -95.53 -14.81
N GLU A 233 52.54 -96.00 -15.54
CA GLU A 233 52.39 -97.10 -16.51
C GLU A 233 51.93 -98.42 -15.86
N VAL A 234 52.51 -98.82 -14.72
CA VAL A 234 52.12 -100.05 -14.03
C VAL A 234 50.71 -99.92 -13.45
N ALA A 235 50.35 -98.75 -12.90
CA ALA A 235 48.99 -98.46 -12.46
C ALA A 235 47.97 -98.55 -13.61
N ALA A 236 48.29 -97.99 -14.78
CA ALA A 236 47.43 -98.03 -15.96
C ALA A 236 47.24 -99.46 -16.51
N LYS A 237 48.29 -100.29 -16.45
CA LYS A 237 48.25 -101.70 -16.87
C LYS A 237 47.46 -102.58 -15.89
N ALA A 238 47.65 -102.39 -14.58
CA ALA A 238 46.94 -103.12 -13.53
C ALA A 238 45.49 -102.64 -13.35
N LYS A 239 45.21 -101.36 -13.62
CA LYS A 239 43.96 -100.64 -13.26
C LYS A 239 43.70 -100.56 -11.75
N GLU A 240 44.76 -100.66 -10.96
CA GLU A 240 44.74 -100.69 -9.50
C GLU A 240 45.70 -99.64 -8.91
N MET A 241 45.53 -99.31 -7.62
CA MET A 241 46.42 -98.39 -6.91
C MET A 241 47.75 -99.07 -6.57
N VAL A 242 48.85 -98.56 -7.13
CA VAL A 242 50.21 -99.10 -6.91
C VAL A 242 51.00 -98.24 -5.92
N ARG A 243 51.88 -98.87 -5.15
CA ARG A 243 52.83 -98.15 -4.29
C ARG A 243 54.06 -97.75 -5.10
N CYS A 244 54.27 -96.44 -5.26
CA CYS A 244 55.48 -95.88 -5.85
C CYS A 244 56.46 -95.41 -4.76
N THR A 245 57.76 -95.59 -4.97
CA THR A 245 58.81 -95.06 -4.08
C THR A 245 59.43 -93.83 -4.74
N VAL A 246 59.16 -92.65 -4.18
CA VAL A 246 59.81 -91.39 -4.58
C VAL A 246 60.99 -91.07 -3.66
N ARG A 247 62.01 -90.40 -4.20
CA ARG A 247 63.08 -89.78 -3.43
C ARG A 247 62.68 -88.36 -3.09
N VAL A 248 62.72 -87.98 -1.82
CA VAL A 248 62.47 -86.62 -1.36
C VAL A 248 63.78 -86.10 -0.79
N GLU A 249 64.25 -84.95 -1.26
CA GLU A 249 65.44 -84.31 -0.73
C GLU A 249 65.11 -83.59 0.59
N THR A 250 66.06 -83.52 1.50
CA THR A 250 65.88 -82.79 2.77
C THR A 250 65.75 -81.30 2.48
N PRO A 251 64.77 -80.58 3.07
CA PRO A 251 64.69 -79.12 2.93
C PRO A 251 66.02 -78.46 3.31
N GLN A 252 66.54 -77.63 2.42
CA GLN A 252 67.72 -76.82 2.69
C GLN A 252 67.29 -75.65 3.60
N SER A 253 67.98 -75.51 4.74
CA SER A 253 67.67 -74.56 5.82
C SER A 253 68.29 -73.17 5.62
#